data_AF-A0AAD8QTU9-F1
#
_entry.id   AF-A0AAD8QTU9-F1
#
_cell.length_a   1.000
_cell.length_b   1.000
_cell.length_c   1.000
_cell.angle_alpha   90.00
_cell.angle_beta   90.00
_cell.angle_gamma   90.00
#
_symmetry.space_group_name_H-M   'P 1'
#
loop_
_entity.id
_entity.type
_entity.pdbx_description
1 polymer ?
#
loop_
_entity_poly.entity_id
_entity_poly.type
_entity_poly.pdbx_seq_one_letter_code
_entity_poly.pdbx_strand_id
1 'polypeptide(L)'
;MKGKNASLPPGVRAERCWCGRLAKVKEVVDFSDKFGMKYFMCASYDHDPPRQTSSSSSRPASPPPLCMWFHWIDQEQPDWARREVEEKQRRAWAMFHEEERFEKAMANDKAERERQIQKLRAEQARNREVNQKRMDDEAARRYAEEEVRREAREAERKRLRERAAEAQAAEERGDKSGKWPRWTQGK
;
A
#
# COMPACT_ATOMS: atom_id res chain seq x y z
N MET A 1 -22.40 -35.07 -11.40
CA MET A 1 -21.44 -35.97 -10.74
C MET A 1 -20.55 -36.57 -11.80
N LYS A 2 -19.30 -36.12 -11.88
CA LYS A 2 -18.26 -36.79 -12.65
C LYS A 2 -17.77 -37.96 -11.83
N GLY A 3 -17.81 -39.13 -12.46
CA GLY A 3 -17.29 -40.36 -11.88
C GLY A 3 -16.41 -41.07 -12.89
N LYS A 4 -15.29 -41.62 -12.42
CA LYS A 4 -14.45 -42.53 -13.21
C LYS A 4 -14.98 -43.96 -13.07
N ASN A 5 -14.73 -44.80 -14.06
CA ASN A 5 -15.02 -46.23 -13.91
C ASN A 5 -14.16 -46.80 -12.78
N ALA A 6 -14.77 -47.60 -11.91
CA ALA A 6 -14.08 -48.20 -10.77
C ALA A 6 -14.43 -49.68 -10.62
N SER A 7 -13.62 -50.39 -9.84
CA SER A 7 -13.87 -51.79 -9.51
C SER A 7 -14.81 -51.91 -8.31
N LEU A 8 -15.60 -52.98 -8.32
CA LEU A 8 -16.43 -53.41 -7.19
C LEU A 8 -15.57 -53.56 -5.92
N PRO A 9 -16.05 -53.06 -4.76
CA PRO A 9 -15.44 -53.39 -3.49
C PRO A 9 -15.50 -54.91 -3.22
N PRO A 10 -14.51 -55.47 -2.49
CA PRO A 10 -14.54 -56.87 -2.08
C PRO A 10 -15.84 -57.18 -1.32
N GLY A 11 -16.49 -58.31 -1.66
CA GLY A 11 -17.71 -58.76 -0.99
C GLY A 11 -19.03 -58.15 -1.49
N VAL A 12 -18.98 -57.13 -2.34
CA VAL A 12 -20.19 -56.52 -2.94
C VAL A 12 -20.51 -57.20 -4.27
N ARG A 13 -21.75 -57.69 -4.43
CA ARG A 13 -22.21 -58.29 -5.69
C ARG A 13 -22.67 -57.19 -6.65
N ALA A 14 -22.38 -57.37 -7.94
CA ALA A 14 -22.86 -56.47 -8.98
C ALA A 14 -24.39 -56.49 -9.04
N GLU A 15 -25.01 -55.33 -8.84
CA GLU A 15 -26.46 -55.18 -8.98
C GLU A 15 -26.89 -55.06 -10.45
N ARG A 16 -28.14 -55.42 -10.71
CA ARG A 16 -28.77 -55.21 -12.02
C ARG A 16 -29.65 -53.98 -11.96
N CYS A 17 -29.52 -53.12 -12.96
CA CYS A 17 -30.43 -51.99 -13.13
C CYS A 17 -31.85 -52.46 -13.53
N TRP A 18 -32.80 -51.53 -13.60
CA TRP A 18 -34.17 -51.83 -14.08
C TRP A 18 -34.24 -52.42 -15.50
N CYS A 19 -33.18 -52.29 -16.32
CA CYS A 19 -33.11 -52.94 -17.63
C CYS A 19 -32.66 -54.41 -17.56
N GLY A 20 -32.42 -54.98 -16.37
CA GLY A 20 -31.86 -56.32 -16.21
C GLY A 20 -30.37 -56.45 -16.55
N ARG A 21 -29.72 -55.39 -17.04
CA ARG A 21 -28.27 -55.34 -17.32
C ARG A 21 -27.47 -55.09 -16.04
N LEU A 22 -26.27 -55.67 -15.97
CA LEU A 22 -25.32 -55.41 -14.89
C LEU A 22 -24.96 -53.93 -14.84
N ALA A 23 -24.99 -53.36 -13.64
CA ALA A 23 -24.62 -51.98 -13.41
C ALA A 23 -23.10 -51.78 -13.54
N LYS A 24 -22.71 -50.60 -14.03
CA LYS A 24 -21.33 -50.13 -13.96
C LYS A 24 -21.07 -49.58 -12.57
N VAL A 25 -19.86 -49.76 -12.07
CA VAL A 25 -19.40 -49.08 -10.86
C VAL A 25 -18.63 -47.83 -11.25
N LYS A 26 -19.01 -46.71 -10.64
CA LYS A 26 -18.36 -45.42 -10.80
C LYS A 26 -17.86 -44.95 -9.44
N GLU A 27 -16.72 -44.26 -9.42
CA GLU A 27 -16.17 -43.59 -8.25
C GLU A 27 -16.21 -42.08 -8.48
N VAL A 28 -16.76 -41.34 -7.52
CA VAL A 28 -16.84 -39.87 -7.60
C VAL A 28 -15.45 -39.28 -7.54
N VAL A 29 -15.10 -38.51 -8.57
CA VAL A 29 -13.82 -37.77 -8.63
C VAL A 29 -14.01 -36.27 -8.37
N ASP A 30 -15.25 -35.80 -8.35
CA ASP A 30 -15.57 -34.42 -8.00
C ASP A 30 -15.26 -34.19 -6.51
N PHE A 31 -14.51 -33.12 -6.25
CA PHE A 31 -14.15 -32.68 -4.90
C PHE A 31 -15.40 -32.17 -4.18
N SER A 32 -16.06 -33.06 -3.44
CA SER A 32 -17.34 -32.87 -2.76
C SER A 32 -17.42 -33.82 -1.56
N ASP A 33 -18.50 -33.72 -0.78
CA ASP A 33 -18.76 -34.62 0.37
C ASP A 33 -18.83 -36.11 -0.03
N LYS A 34 -18.95 -36.40 -1.34
CA LYS A 34 -18.99 -37.76 -1.89
C LYS A 34 -17.69 -38.18 -2.57
N PHE A 35 -16.62 -37.39 -2.50
CA PHE A 35 -15.35 -37.68 -3.15
C PHE A 35 -14.82 -39.06 -2.73
N GLY A 36 -14.43 -39.89 -3.70
CA GLY A 36 -13.96 -41.26 -3.45
C GLY A 36 -15.05 -42.29 -3.16
N MET A 37 -16.32 -41.88 -2.99
CA MET A 37 -17.43 -42.82 -2.83
C MET A 37 -17.78 -43.49 -4.16
N LYS A 38 -18.16 -44.76 -4.09
CA LYS A 38 -18.57 -45.58 -5.23
C LYS A 38 -20.07 -45.75 -5.28
N TYR A 39 -20.58 -45.83 -6.50
CA TYR A 39 -21.99 -46.05 -6.78
C TYR A 39 -22.17 -46.90 -8.03
N PHE A 40 -23.26 -47.64 -8.05
CA PHE A 40 -23.76 -48.31 -9.23
C PHE A 40 -24.50 -47.33 -10.13
N MET A 41 -24.31 -47.48 -11.44
CA MET A 41 -24.94 -46.68 -12.47
C MET A 41 -25.30 -47.56 -13.65
N CYS A 42 -26.50 -47.38 -14.22
CA CYS A 42 -26.86 -48.11 -15.43
C CYS A 42 -25.91 -47.77 -16.58
N ALA A 43 -25.50 -48.77 -17.37
CA ALA A 43 -24.69 -48.55 -18.57
C ALA A 43 -25.37 -47.61 -19.59
N SER A 44 -26.70 -47.58 -19.61
CA SER A 44 -27.50 -46.71 -20.47
C SER A 44 -27.55 -45.26 -19.98
N TYR A 45 -27.24 -44.98 -18.72
CA TYR A 45 -27.25 -43.62 -18.16
C TYR A 45 -26.03 -42.79 -18.58
N ASP A 46 -24.93 -43.47 -18.92
CA ASP A 46 -23.66 -42.87 -19.36
C ASP A 46 -23.76 -42.27 -20.78
N HIS A 47 -24.84 -42.54 -21.51
CA HIS A 47 -25.07 -42.05 -22.86
C HIS A 47 -26.09 -40.90 -22.82
N ASP A 48 -25.63 -39.69 -22.56
CA ASP A 48 -26.30 -38.51 -23.12
C ASP A 48 -25.78 -38.39 -24.57
N PRO A 49 -26.54 -38.79 -25.60
CA PRO A 49 -26.08 -38.62 -26.97
C PRO A 49 -25.84 -37.11 -27.19
N PRO A 50 -24.72 -36.71 -27.80
CA PRO A 50 -24.48 -35.31 -28.09
C PRO A 50 -25.68 -34.75 -28.85
N ARG A 51 -26.24 -33.65 -28.34
CA ARG A 51 -27.40 -32.97 -28.93
C ARG A 51 -27.06 -32.67 -30.38
N GLN A 52 -27.65 -33.42 -31.31
CA GLN A 52 -27.35 -33.21 -32.72
C GLN A 52 -27.88 -31.84 -33.13
N THR A 53 -26.96 -30.91 -33.39
CA THR A 53 -27.23 -29.63 -34.03
C THR A 53 -27.27 -29.86 -35.53
N SER A 54 -28.40 -30.31 -36.09
CA SER A 54 -28.72 -30.01 -37.49
C SER A 54 -30.15 -30.36 -37.88
N SER A 55 -30.73 -29.39 -38.57
CA SER A 55 -31.97 -29.44 -39.30
C SER A 55 -31.96 -30.56 -40.36
N SER A 56 -32.63 -31.68 -40.10
CA SER A 56 -33.17 -32.51 -41.18
C SER A 56 -34.30 -33.39 -40.64
N SER A 57 -35.43 -33.35 -41.34
CA SER A 57 -36.74 -33.87 -40.92
C SER A 57 -36.88 -35.40 -40.95
N SER A 58 -35.82 -36.16 -40.70
CA SER A 58 -35.91 -37.59 -40.43
C SER A 58 -35.63 -37.83 -38.94
N ARG A 59 -36.63 -37.54 -38.10
CA ARG A 59 -36.56 -37.73 -36.66
C ARG A 59 -36.41 -39.24 -36.39
N PRO A 60 -35.23 -39.76 -35.96
CA PRO A 60 -35.18 -41.14 -35.52
C PRO A 60 -36.08 -41.27 -34.29
N ALA A 61 -36.70 -42.44 -34.12
CA ALA A 61 -37.51 -42.75 -32.95
C ALA A 61 -36.77 -42.28 -31.70
N SER A 62 -37.49 -41.59 -30.81
CA SER A 62 -36.99 -41.08 -29.52
C SER A 62 -35.93 -42.01 -28.94
N PRO A 63 -34.73 -41.51 -28.57
CA PRO A 63 -33.69 -42.36 -28.02
C PRO A 63 -34.28 -43.21 -26.89
N PRO A 64 -33.91 -44.50 -26.80
CA PRO A 64 -34.47 -45.39 -25.78
C PRO A 64 -34.37 -44.72 -24.41
N PRO A 65 -35.42 -44.76 -23.58
CA PRO A 65 -35.44 -44.03 -22.32
C PRO A 65 -34.19 -44.39 -21.50
N LEU A 66 -33.39 -43.37 -21.18
CA LEU A 66 -32.19 -43.55 -20.38
C LEU A 66 -32.63 -44.12 -19.02
N CYS A 67 -32.14 -45.31 -18.69
CA CYS A 67 -32.40 -45.89 -17.39
C CYS A 67 -31.61 -45.11 -16.34
N MET A 68 -32.28 -44.21 -15.63
CA MET A 68 -31.69 -43.34 -14.59
C MET A 68 -31.42 -44.05 -13.27
N TRP A 69 -31.34 -45.38 -13.29
CA TRP A 69 -31.07 -46.14 -12.10
C TRP A 69 -29.62 -45.92 -11.65
N PHE A 70 -29.48 -45.50 -10.40
CA PHE A 70 -28.22 -45.46 -9.67
C PHE A 70 -28.46 -45.87 -8.22
N HIS A 71 -27.44 -46.44 -7.59
CA HIS A 71 -27.48 -46.85 -6.19
C HIS A 71 -26.11 -46.65 -5.55
N TRP A 72 -26.04 -46.12 -4.33
CA TRP A 72 -24.77 -45.93 -3.63
C TRP A 72 -24.26 -47.26 -3.09
N ILE A 73 -22.97 -47.53 -3.29
CA ILE A 73 -22.31 -48.71 -2.74
C ILE A 73 -21.77 -48.37 -1.35
N ASP A 74 -21.05 -47.25 -1.28
CA ASP A 74 -20.50 -46.76 -0.02
C ASP A 74 -21.56 -45.90 0.69
N GLN A 75 -21.73 -46.11 2.00
CA GLN A 75 -22.58 -45.27 2.85
C GLN A 75 -21.82 -44.07 3.41
N GLU A 76 -20.50 -44.21 3.57
CA GLU A 76 -19.61 -43.19 4.12
C GLU A 76 -18.43 -42.94 3.18
N GLN A 77 -17.85 -41.74 3.29
CA GLN A 77 -16.66 -41.38 2.53
C GLN A 77 -15.45 -42.17 3.05
N PRO A 78 -14.63 -42.81 2.18
CA PRO A 78 -13.47 -43.55 2.64
C PRO A 78 -12.43 -42.62 3.28
N ASP A 79 -11.71 -43.12 4.28
CA ASP A 79 -10.79 -42.32 5.10
C ASP A 79 -9.72 -41.57 4.30
N TRP A 80 -9.18 -42.19 3.26
CA TRP A 80 -8.19 -41.54 2.39
C TRP A 80 -8.77 -40.31 1.70
N ALA A 81 -10.03 -40.37 1.26
CA ALA A 81 -10.71 -39.28 0.57
C ALA A 81 -11.04 -38.14 1.53
N ARG A 82 -11.49 -38.47 2.75
CA ARG A 82 -11.68 -37.48 3.83
C ARG A 82 -10.39 -36.72 4.12
N ARG A 83 -9.28 -37.44 4.32
CA ARG A 83 -7.97 -36.84 4.60
C ARG A 83 -7.49 -35.96 3.45
N GLU A 84 -7.69 -36.36 2.20
CA GLU A 84 -7.32 -35.54 1.05
C GLU A 84 -8.17 -34.25 0.98
N VAL A 85 -9.48 -34.34 1.26
CA VAL A 85 -10.36 -33.18 1.30
C VAL A 85 -9.94 -32.21 2.40
N GLU A 86 -9.73 -32.70 3.61
CA GLU A 86 -9.24 -31.89 4.74
C GLU A 86 -7.88 -31.26 4.45
N GLU A 87 -6.95 -31.98 3.84
CA GLU A 87 -5.63 -31.46 3.49
C GLU A 87 -5.71 -30.35 2.43
N LYS A 88 -6.50 -30.55 1.36
CA LYS A 88 -6.69 -29.50 0.35
C LYS A 88 -7.37 -28.26 0.94
N GLN A 89 -8.39 -28.45 1.78
CA GLN A 89 -9.01 -27.33 2.50
C GLN A 89 -7.99 -26.59 3.35
N ARG A 90 -7.17 -27.31 4.15
CA ARG A 90 -6.11 -26.71 4.97
C ARG A 90 -5.11 -25.92 4.14
N ARG A 91 -4.64 -26.47 3.01
CA ARG A 91 -3.71 -25.79 2.10
C ARG A 91 -4.34 -24.53 1.49
N ALA A 92 -5.60 -24.61 1.06
CA ALA A 92 -6.32 -23.45 0.52
C ALA A 92 -6.48 -22.35 1.58
N TRP A 93 -6.88 -22.70 2.80
CA TRP A 93 -6.96 -21.79 3.93
C TRP A 93 -5.60 -21.16 4.28
N ALA A 94 -4.52 -21.95 4.26
CA ALA A 94 -3.18 -21.45 4.55
C ALA A 94 -2.70 -20.42 3.51
N MET A 95 -2.92 -20.69 2.22
CA MET A 95 -2.56 -19.75 1.15
C MET A 95 -3.39 -18.46 1.21
N PHE A 96 -4.69 -18.57 1.46
CA PHE A 96 -5.58 -17.40 1.56
C PHE A 96 -5.12 -16.41 2.65
N HIS A 97 -4.77 -16.91 3.84
CA HIS A 97 -4.26 -16.05 4.91
C HIS A 97 -2.77 -15.73 4.78
N GLU A 98 -2.01 -16.37 3.90
CA GLU A 98 -0.63 -16.00 3.59
C GLU A 98 -0.59 -14.70 2.80
N GLU A 99 -1.46 -14.56 1.79
CA GLU A 99 -1.60 -13.32 1.02
C GLU A 99 -2.03 -12.15 1.91
N GLU A 100 -3.05 -12.35 2.76
CA GLU A 100 -3.49 -11.34 3.73
C GLU A 100 -2.38 -10.93 4.70
N ARG A 101 -1.59 -11.89 5.20
CA ARG A 101 -0.44 -11.61 6.06
C ARG A 101 0.65 -10.83 5.34
N PHE A 102 0.91 -11.16 4.07
CA PHE A 102 1.89 -10.47 3.25
C PHE A 102 1.46 -9.02 2.97
N GLU A 103 0.20 -8.80 2.59
CA GLU A 103 -0.35 -7.45 2.39
C GLU A 103 -0.27 -6.62 3.67
N LYS A 104 -0.64 -7.21 4.82
CA LYS A 104 -0.56 -6.53 6.11
C LYS A 104 0.88 -6.19 6.50
N ALA A 105 1.85 -7.08 6.22
CA ALA A 105 3.26 -6.83 6.45
C ALA A 105 3.78 -5.69 5.57
N MET A 106 3.44 -5.67 4.28
CA MET A 106 3.78 -4.60 3.34
C MET A 106 3.16 -3.26 3.74
N ALA A 107 1.90 -3.26 4.18
CA ALA A 107 1.23 -2.07 4.68
C ALA A 107 1.90 -1.53 5.95
N ASN A 108 2.34 -2.41 6.85
CA ASN A 108 3.04 -2.03 8.06
C ASN A 108 4.43 -1.44 7.76
N ASP A 109 5.22 -2.09 6.89
CA ASP A 109 6.54 -1.57 6.44
C ASP A 109 6.39 -0.21 5.74
N LYS A 110 5.38 -0.05 4.88
CA LYS A 110 5.07 1.25 4.26
C LYS A 110 4.71 2.31 5.31
N ALA A 111 3.86 1.99 6.26
CA ALA A 111 3.47 2.91 7.34
C ALA A 111 4.67 3.28 8.21
N GLU A 112 5.59 2.36 8.47
CA GLU A 112 6.82 2.63 9.22
C GLU A 112 7.76 3.56 8.46
N ARG A 113 7.97 3.33 7.15
CA ARG A 113 8.75 4.23 6.29
C ARG A 113 8.15 5.63 6.24
N GLU A 114 6.83 5.74 6.11
CA GLU A 114 6.14 7.03 6.14
C GLU A 114 6.33 7.76 7.48
N ARG A 115 6.24 7.05 8.62
CA ARG A 115 6.54 7.61 9.95
C ARG A 115 7.99 8.11 10.05
N GLN A 116 8.95 7.37 9.51
CA GLN A 116 10.36 7.79 9.50
C GLN A 116 10.55 9.06 8.64
N ILE A 117 9.96 9.10 7.44
CA ILE A 117 10.00 10.29 6.57
C ILE A 117 9.34 11.49 7.26
N GLN A 118 8.21 11.30 7.93
CA GLN A 118 7.53 12.38 8.68
C GLN A 118 8.42 12.90 9.81
N LYS A 119 9.08 12.01 10.58
CA LYS A 119 10.03 12.41 11.62
C LYS A 119 11.19 13.24 11.05
N LEU A 120 11.79 12.80 9.94
CA LEU A 120 12.87 13.53 9.27
C LEU A 120 12.41 14.90 8.78
N ARG A 121 11.22 14.99 8.18
CA ARG A 121 10.65 16.27 7.73
C ARG A 121 10.38 17.22 8.89
N ALA A 122 9.84 16.71 10.00
CA ALA A 122 9.59 17.51 11.20
C ALA A 122 10.91 18.00 11.83
N GLU A 123 11.95 17.16 11.86
CA GLU A 123 13.27 17.56 12.30
C GLU A 123 13.90 18.63 11.39
N GLN A 124 13.82 18.46 10.08
CA GLN A 124 14.29 19.48 9.13
C GLN A 124 13.54 20.81 9.31
N ALA A 125 12.23 20.78 9.52
CA ALA A 125 11.44 21.98 9.79
C ALA A 125 11.89 22.68 11.08
N ARG A 126 12.10 21.94 12.17
CA ARG A 126 12.65 22.48 13.43
C ARG A 126 14.02 23.09 13.25
N ASN A 127 14.92 22.41 12.52
CA ASN A 127 16.25 22.94 12.24
C ASN A 127 16.21 24.22 11.40
N ARG A 128 15.29 24.30 10.43
CA ARG A 128 15.08 25.52 9.64
C ARG A 128 14.57 26.67 10.52
N GLU A 129 13.63 26.41 11.42
CA GLU A 129 13.12 27.42 12.35
C GLU A 129 14.21 27.95 13.29
N VAL A 130 15.01 27.05 13.87
CA VAL A 130 16.15 27.42 14.73
C VAL A 130 17.17 28.24 13.96
N ASN A 131 17.51 27.81 12.73
CA ASN A 131 18.44 28.55 11.89
C ASN A 131 17.90 29.92 11.50
N GLN A 132 16.61 30.03 11.18
CA GLN A 132 15.96 31.30 10.86
C GLN A 132 16.01 32.26 12.04
N LYS A 133 15.63 31.81 13.24
CA LYS A 133 15.73 32.62 14.47
C LYS A 133 17.15 33.11 14.71
N ARG A 134 18.16 32.25 14.51
CA ARG A 134 19.57 32.65 14.63
C ARG A 134 19.96 33.75 13.63
N MET A 135 19.49 33.63 12.39
CA MET A 135 19.73 34.65 11.35
C MET A 135 19.03 35.96 11.68
N ASP A 136 17.79 35.90 12.18
CA ASP A 136 17.01 37.08 12.57
C ASP A 136 17.65 37.79 13.78
N ASP A 137 18.11 37.03 14.78
CA ASP A 137 18.84 37.56 15.94
C ASP A 137 20.17 38.23 15.52
N GLU A 138 20.90 37.63 14.58
CA GLU A 138 22.13 38.22 14.05
C GLU A 138 21.84 39.50 13.26
N ALA A 139 20.79 39.52 12.44
CA ALA A 139 20.36 40.70 11.72
C ALA A 139 19.94 41.83 12.69
N ALA A 140 19.21 41.50 13.76
CA ALA A 140 18.84 42.45 14.80
C ALA A 140 20.07 43.04 15.52
N ARG A 141 21.08 42.23 15.82
CA ARG A 141 22.35 42.72 16.39
C ARG A 141 23.06 43.69 15.43
N ARG A 142 23.18 43.32 14.15
CA ARG A 142 23.81 44.20 13.14
C ARG A 142 23.06 45.52 12.97
N TYR A 143 21.73 45.47 12.99
CA TYR A 143 20.90 46.67 12.93
C TYR A 143 21.13 47.58 14.15
N ALA A 144 21.13 47.01 15.36
CA ALA A 144 21.41 47.77 16.58
C ALA A 144 22.82 48.38 16.58
N GLU A 145 23.84 47.67 16.10
CA GLU A 145 25.19 48.21 15.93
C GLU A 145 25.25 49.35 14.91
N GLU A 146 24.49 49.24 13.81
CA GLU A 146 24.41 50.31 12.81
C GLU A 146 23.71 51.56 13.35
N GLU A 147 22.64 51.39 14.13
CA GLU A 147 21.94 52.46 14.85
C GLU A 147 22.91 53.23 15.75
N VAL A 148 23.67 52.53 16.60
CA VAL A 148 24.68 53.14 17.46
C VAL A 148 25.74 53.89 16.63
N ARG A 149 26.16 53.32 15.50
CA ARG A 149 27.13 53.97 14.58
C ARG A 149 26.53 55.23 13.94
N ARG A 150 25.23 55.21 13.62
CA ARG A 150 24.52 56.35 13.04
C ARG A 150 24.39 57.47 14.06
N GLU A 151 23.96 57.16 15.27
CA GLU A 151 23.89 58.10 16.40
C GLU A 151 25.25 58.73 16.70
N ALA A 152 26.34 57.94 16.70
CA ALA A 152 27.69 58.45 16.91
C ALA A 152 28.11 59.47 15.82
N ARG A 153 27.81 59.18 14.55
CA ARG A 153 28.07 60.10 13.43
C ARG A 153 27.24 61.38 13.54
N GLU A 154 25.98 61.28 13.95
CA GLU A 154 25.11 62.45 14.15
C GLU A 154 25.58 63.30 15.34
N ALA A 155 25.98 62.68 16.44
CA ALA A 155 26.56 63.37 17.60
C ALA A 155 27.87 64.08 17.24
N GLU A 156 28.73 63.45 16.43
CA GLU A 156 29.95 64.09 15.92
C GLU A 156 29.63 65.30 15.05
N ARG A 157 28.69 65.16 14.09
CA ARG A 157 28.22 66.28 13.26
C ARG A 157 27.65 67.42 14.11
N LYS A 158 26.93 67.10 15.19
CA LYS A 158 26.40 68.10 16.13
C LYS A 158 27.53 68.85 16.85
N ARG A 159 28.51 68.13 17.40
CA ARG A 159 29.70 68.72 18.03
C ARG A 159 30.50 69.62 17.08
N LEU A 160 30.57 69.25 15.80
CA LEU A 160 31.24 70.06 14.79
C LEU A 160 30.46 71.36 14.50
N ARG A 161 29.12 71.27 14.39
CA ARG A 161 28.25 72.45 14.22
C ARG A 161 28.32 73.39 15.41
N GLU A 162 28.32 72.87 16.64
CA GLU A 162 28.46 73.67 17.87
C GLU A 162 29.81 74.40 17.89
N ARG A 163 30.92 73.71 17.58
CA ARG A 163 32.25 74.34 17.45
C ARG A 163 32.29 75.43 16.38
N ALA A 164 31.65 75.22 15.24
CA ALA A 164 31.57 76.22 14.18
C ALA A 164 30.75 77.45 14.62
N ALA A 165 29.62 77.24 15.30
CA ALA A 165 28.80 78.32 15.84
C ALA A 165 29.53 79.13 16.93
N GLU A 166 30.29 78.47 17.80
CA GLU A 166 31.11 79.14 18.80
C GLU A 166 32.22 80.00 18.16
N ALA A 167 32.89 79.47 17.13
CA ALA A 167 33.88 80.23 16.37
C ALA A 167 33.26 81.47 15.68
N GLN A 168 32.08 81.31 15.07
CA GLN A 168 31.33 82.43 14.47
C GLN A 168 30.94 83.48 15.53
N ALA A 169 30.42 83.05 16.68
CA ALA A 169 30.07 83.97 17.77
C ALA A 169 31.30 84.68 18.37
N ALA A 170 32.46 84.04 18.39
CA ALA A 170 33.72 84.67 18.80
C ALA A 170 34.18 85.75 17.80
N GLU A 171 34.03 85.49 16.50
CA GLU A 171 34.28 86.46 15.44
C GLU A 171 33.34 87.68 15.55
N GLU A 172 32.05 87.46 15.78
CA GLU A 172 31.04 88.51 15.95
C GLU A 172 31.26 89.36 17.21
N ARG A 173 31.75 88.77 18.31
CA ARG A 173 32.16 89.50 19.52
C ARG A 173 33.38 90.41 19.32
N GLY A 174 33.95 90.43 18.12
CA GLY A 174 35.06 91.31 17.76
C GLY A 174 36.40 90.91 18.38
N ASP A 175 36.53 89.65 18.81
CA ASP A 175 37.76 89.13 19.41
C ASP A 175 38.79 88.86 18.30
N LYS A 176 39.37 89.95 17.75
CA LYS A 176 40.42 89.92 16.73
C LYS A 176 41.79 89.58 17.34
N SER A 177 41.84 88.73 18.37
CA SER A 177 43.06 88.19 18.96
C SER A 177 43.68 87.07 18.11
N GLY A 178 43.70 87.28 16.79
CA GLY A 178 44.41 86.49 15.79
C GLY A 178 45.18 87.42 14.87
N LYS A 179 46.01 88.30 15.42
CA LYS A 179 46.98 89.05 14.61
C LYS A 179 47.99 88.05 14.05
N TRP A 180 48.00 87.92 12.73
CA TRP A 180 49.04 87.22 11.99
C TRP A 180 50.44 87.58 12.51
N PRO A 181 51.39 86.63 12.55
CA PRO A 181 52.77 86.92 12.91
C PRO A 181 53.33 88.09 12.08
N ARG A 182 53.92 89.06 12.78
CA ARG A 182 54.31 90.41 12.30
C ARG A 182 55.37 90.46 11.18
N TRP A 183 55.80 89.32 10.64
CA TRP A 183 56.79 89.22 9.56
C TRP A 183 56.19 89.27 8.14
N THR A 184 54.86 89.40 8.02
CA THR A 184 54.13 89.43 6.74
C THR A 184 53.75 90.84 6.25
N GLN A 185 54.09 91.90 6.98
CA GLN A 185 53.83 93.28 6.56
C GLN A 185 55.14 94.01 6.30
N GLY A 186 55.61 93.95 5.05
CA GLY A 186 56.83 94.60 4.59
C GLY A 186 56.59 96.00 4.04
N LYS A 187 57.23 97.00 4.64
CA LYS A 187 58.20 97.98 4.10
C LYS A 187 58.28 99.18 5.02
#